data_AF-A0A494WNL9-F1
#
_entry.id   AF-A0A494WNL9-F1
#
_cell.length_a   1.000
_cell.length_b   1.000
_cell.length_c   1.000
_cell.angle_alpha   90.00
_cell.angle_beta   90.00
_cell.angle_gamma   90.00
#
_symmetry.space_group_name_H-M   'P 1'
#
loop_
_entity.id
_entity.type
_entity.pdbx_description
1 polymer ?
#
loop_
_entity_poly.entity_id
_entity_poly.type
_entity_poly.pdbx_seq_one_letter_code
_entity_poly.pdbx_strand_id
1 'polypeptide(L)'
;MPLQFIFGPSGSGKSYHLYHQIIDESRIHQEQNYIVLVPEQFTMQTQKDLVNMHPCHGIMNIDVLSFVRLSYRVFEETGGGTLPVLDDEGKNLILRKIAGDYEGELKVLGGI
;
A
#
# COMPACT_ATOMS: atom_id res chain seq x y z
N MET A 1 1.78 15.56 20.62
CA MET A 1 1.87 15.88 19.18
C MET A 1 1.50 14.61 18.42
N PRO A 2 0.61 14.66 17.41
CA PRO A 2 0.14 13.46 16.71
C PRO A 2 1.14 12.91 15.66
N LEU A 3 2.34 13.50 15.54
CA LEU A 3 3.32 13.11 14.52
C LEU A 3 4.71 12.95 15.14
N GLN A 4 5.37 11.85 14.81
CA GLN A 4 6.74 11.53 15.20
C GLN A 4 7.55 11.22 13.94
N PHE A 5 8.73 11.84 13.83
CA PHE A 5 9.69 11.52 12.78
C PHE A 5 10.82 10.66 13.33
N ILE A 6 11.15 9.57 12.63
CA ILE A 6 12.25 8.67 12.98
C ILE A 6 13.24 8.66 11.82
N PHE A 7 14.42 9.27 12.04
CA PHE A 7 15.47 9.40 11.04
C PHE A 7 16.67 8.52 11.34
N GLY A 8 17.44 8.17 10.30
CA GLY A 8 18.69 7.45 10.43
C GLY A 8 19.14 6.80 9.11
N PRO A 9 20.44 6.52 8.93
CA PRO A 9 20.96 5.88 7.72
C PRO A 9 20.41 4.46 7.53
N SER A 10 20.65 3.84 6.37
CA SER A 10 20.33 2.42 6.18
C SER A 10 21.03 1.57 7.24
N GLY A 11 20.38 0.52 7.73
CA GLY A 11 20.89 -0.33 8.82
C GLY A 11 20.77 0.25 10.24
N SER A 12 20.24 1.46 10.41
CA SER A 12 20.10 2.09 11.75
C SER A 12 18.99 1.51 12.64
N GLY A 13 18.32 0.42 12.24
CA GLY A 13 17.28 -0.22 13.05
C GLY A 13 15.90 0.44 13.06
N LYS A 14 15.60 1.37 12.14
CA LYS A 14 14.31 2.10 12.09
C LYS A 14 13.10 1.16 12.06
N SER A 15 13.10 0.20 11.15
CA SER A 15 11.99 -0.76 11.02
C SER A 15 11.84 -1.60 12.28
N TYR A 16 12.95 -2.12 12.81
CA TYR A 16 12.95 -2.90 14.06
C TYR A 16 12.36 -2.11 15.23
N HIS A 17 12.77 -0.85 15.38
CA HIS A 17 12.25 0.03 16.43
C HIS A 17 10.74 0.27 16.30
N LEU A 18 10.27 0.63 15.09
CA LEU A 18 8.84 0.83 14.82
C LEU A 18 8.02 -0.43 15.08
N TYR A 19 8.53 -1.59 14.65
CA TYR A 19 7.83 -2.86 14.83
C TYR A 19 7.70 -3.25 16.30
N HIS A 20 8.77 -3.10 17.09
CA HIS A 20 8.72 -3.32 18.54
C HIS A 20 7.71 -2.42 19.22
N GLN A 21 7.75 -1.12 18.91
CA GLN A 21 6.82 -0.15 19.48
C GLN A 21 5.37 -0.52 19.17
N ILE A 22 5.05 -0.87 17.92
CA ILE A 22 3.69 -1.25 17.51
C ILE A 22 3.25 -2.55 18.19
N ILE A 23 4.14 -3.55 18.32
CA ILE A 23 3.83 -4.81 19.01
C ILE A 23 3.52 -4.57 20.49
N ASP A 24 4.29 -3.71 21.17
CA ASP A 24 4.04 -3.41 22.58
C ASP A 24 2.73 -2.65 22.77
N GLU A 25 2.46 -1.64 21.94
CA GLU A 25 1.22 -0.87 21.96
C GLU A 25 0.00 -1.73 21.62
N SER A 26 0.12 -2.63 20.64
CA SER A 26 -0.98 -3.51 20.21
C SER A 26 -1.40 -4.51 21.30
N ARG A 27 -0.46 -4.89 22.18
CA ARG A 27 -0.71 -5.79 23.30
C ARG A 27 -1.38 -5.09 24.48
N ILE A 28 -1.05 -3.82 24.70
CA ILE A 28 -1.63 -2.98 25.76
C ILE A 28 -3.05 -2.55 25.38
N HIS A 29 -3.24 -2.15 24.11
CA HIS A 29 -4.49 -1.62 23.57
C HIS A 29 -5.09 -2.56 22.52
N GLN A 30 -5.71 -3.66 22.97
CA GLN A 30 -6.26 -4.70 22.10
C GLN A 30 -7.47 -4.23 21.29
N GLU A 31 -8.16 -3.21 21.77
CA GLU A 31 -9.31 -2.57 21.12
C GLU A 31 -8.93 -1.59 20.01
N GLN A 32 -7.64 -1.21 19.91
CA GLN A 32 -7.15 -0.28 18.90
C GLN A 32 -6.53 -1.03 17.72
N ASN A 33 -6.75 -0.51 16.51
CA ASN A 33 -6.16 -1.04 15.28
C ASN A 33 -4.97 -0.18 14.86
N TYR A 34 -3.87 -0.84 14.50
CA TYR A 34 -2.64 -0.21 14.04
C TYR A 34 -2.45 -0.49 12.56
N ILE A 35 -2.07 0.52 11.78
CA ILE A 35 -1.79 0.35 10.35
C ILE A 35 -0.29 0.53 10.12
N VAL A 36 0.35 -0.50 9.57
CA VAL A 36 1.74 -0.48 9.11
C VAL A 36 1.72 -0.33 7.59
N LEU A 37 1.97 0.90 7.14
CA LEU A 37 1.93 1.24 5.72
C LEU A 37 3.32 1.06 5.09
N VAL A 38 3.42 0.15 4.12
CA VAL A 38 4.67 -0.19 3.43
C VAL A 38 4.48 -0.15 1.90
N PRO A 39 5.56 -0.05 1.11
CA PRO A 39 5.45 -0.28 -0.33
C PRO A 39 4.91 -1.69 -0.60
N GLU A 40 4.15 -1.83 -1.69
CA GLU A 40 3.43 -3.07 -2.00
C GLU A 40 4.31 -4.31 -2.02
N GLN A 41 5.55 -4.14 -2.50
CA GLN A 41 6.57 -5.20 -2.59
C GLN A 41 7.00 -5.75 -1.23
N PHE A 42 6.76 -5.03 -0.13
CA PHE A 42 7.22 -5.39 1.22
C PHE A 42 6.11 -5.89 2.14
N THR A 43 4.86 -5.96 1.67
CA THR A 43 3.69 -6.33 2.48
C THR A 43 3.85 -7.70 3.16
N MET A 44 4.06 -8.76 2.37
CA MET A 44 4.22 -10.13 2.90
C MET A 44 5.43 -10.29 3.82
N GLN A 45 6.56 -9.69 3.45
CA GLN A 45 7.77 -9.74 4.27
C GLN A 45 7.55 -9.06 5.63
N THR A 46 6.94 -7.87 5.63
CA THR A 46 6.65 -7.12 6.85
C THR A 46 5.65 -7.85 7.75
N GLN A 47 4.61 -8.46 7.18
CA GLN A 47 3.69 -9.30 7.95
C GLN A 47 4.41 -10.48 8.61
N LYS A 48 5.23 -11.20 7.85
CA LYS A 48 6.00 -12.33 8.36
C LYS A 48 6.94 -11.90 9.48
N ASP A 49 7.62 -10.77 9.32
CA ASP A 49 8.53 -10.23 10.34
C ASP A 49 7.76 -9.90 11.62
N LEU A 50 6.63 -9.18 11.51
CA LEU A 50 5.81 -8.84 12.66
C LEU A 50 5.25 -10.08 13.37
N VAL A 51 4.77 -11.08 12.62
CA VAL A 51 4.33 -12.37 13.19
C VAL A 51 5.46 -13.05 13.95
N ASN A 52 6.67 -13.12 13.38
CA ASN A 52 7.81 -13.77 14.03
C ASN A 52 8.31 -13.03 15.27
N MET A 53 8.23 -11.69 15.27
CA MET A 53 8.64 -10.86 16.41
C MET A 53 7.57 -10.81 17.50
N HIS A 54 6.29 -10.92 17.14
CA HIS A 54 5.20 -10.81 18.10
C HIS A 54 5.22 -12.03 19.04
N PRO A 55 5.19 -11.85 20.38
CA PRO A 55 5.27 -12.97 21.33
C PRO A 55 4.19 -14.04 21.12
N CYS A 56 2.97 -13.61 20.75
CA CYS A 56 1.85 -14.50 20.45
C CYS A 56 1.88 -15.12 19.04
N HIS A 57 2.91 -14.83 18.23
CA HIS A 57 3.04 -15.28 16.84
C HIS A 57 1.81 -14.96 15.97
N GLY A 58 1.27 -13.75 16.13
CA GLY A 58 0.07 -13.29 15.44
C GLY A 58 -0.08 -11.76 15.51
N ILE A 59 -0.82 -11.20 14.56
CA ILE A 59 -0.96 -9.75 14.35
C ILE A 59 -2.44 -9.36 14.18
N MET A 60 -3.27 -9.66 15.18
CA MET A 60 -4.74 -9.55 15.09
C MET A 60 -5.24 -8.11 14.88
N ASN A 61 -4.64 -7.13 15.56
CA ASN A 61 -5.01 -5.72 15.48
C ASN A 61 -3.92 -4.87 14.80
N ILE A 62 -3.00 -5.50 14.06
CA ILE A 62 -1.97 -4.83 13.27
C ILE A 62 -2.17 -5.17 11.80
N ASP A 63 -2.62 -4.19 11.02
CA ASP A 63 -2.83 -4.31 9.59
C ASP A 63 -1.61 -3.81 8.81
N VAL A 64 -0.92 -4.72 8.13
CA VAL A 64 0.15 -4.35 7.19
C VAL A 64 -0.45 -4.16 5.80
N LEU A 65 -0.42 -2.92 5.31
CA LEU A 65 -1.07 -2.54 4.05
C LEU A 65 -0.10 -1.79 3.13
N SER A 66 -0.39 -1.87 1.83
CA SER A 66 0.13 -0.93 0.84
C SER A 66 -0.87 0.22 0.62
N PHE A 67 -0.44 1.31 -0.01
CA PHE A 67 -1.36 2.38 -0.39
C PHE A 67 -2.48 1.90 -1.30
N VAL A 68 -2.19 0.98 -2.23
CA VAL A 68 -3.18 0.36 -3.11
C VAL A 68 -4.21 -0.42 -2.29
N ARG A 69 -3.77 -1.30 -1.38
CA ARG A 69 -4.67 -2.07 -0.51
C ARG A 69 -5.47 -1.19 0.44
N LEU A 70 -4.85 -0.15 0.99
CA LEU A 70 -5.53 0.81 1.85
C LEU A 70 -6.64 1.55 1.08
N SER A 71 -6.39 1.94 -0.18
CA SER A 71 -7.42 2.58 -1.01
C SER A 71 -8.63 1.67 -1.26
N TYR A 72 -8.40 0.38 -1.55
CA TYR A 72 -9.49 -0.58 -1.71
C TYR A 72 -10.33 -0.70 -0.44
N ARG A 73 -9.70 -0.82 0.73
CA ARG A 73 -10.41 -0.88 2.01
C ARG A 73 -11.25 0.38 2.26
N VAL A 74 -10.68 1.56 2.00
CA VAL A 74 -11.42 2.83 2.13
C VAL A 74 -12.62 2.86 1.17
N PHE A 75 -12.46 2.41 -0.07
CA PHE A 75 -13.56 2.38 -1.05
C PHE A 75 -14.63 1.34 -0.73
N GLU A 76 -14.27 0.20 -0.15
CA GLU A 76 -15.22 -0.79 0.36
C GLU A 76 -16.06 -0.22 1.51
N GLU A 77 -15.43 0.47 2.46
CA GLU A 77 -16.12 1.06 3.61
C GLU A 77 -16.99 2.28 3.24
N THR A 78 -16.58 3.06 2.24
CA THR A 78 -17.26 4.29 1.82
C THR A 78 -18.18 4.15 0.60
N GLY A 79 -18.22 2.97 -0.03
CA GLY A 79 -19.09 2.69 -1.19
C GLY A 79 -18.54 3.14 -2.56
N GLY A 80 -17.24 3.44 -2.65
CA GLY A 80 -16.56 3.89 -3.89
C GLY A 80 -16.10 2.77 -4.84
N GLY A 81 -16.23 1.49 -4.47
CA GLY A 81 -15.69 0.34 -5.21
C GLY A 81 -16.53 -0.15 -6.40
N THR A 82 -17.53 0.61 -6.85
CA THR A 82 -18.50 0.16 -7.87
C THR A 82 -18.00 0.29 -9.32
N LEU A 83 -16.89 0.99 -9.55
CA LEU A 83 -16.30 1.12 -10.88
C LEU A 83 -15.19 0.08 -11.09
N PRO A 84 -15.21 -0.69 -12.20
CA PRO A 84 -14.13 -1.60 -12.53
C PRO A 84 -12.83 -0.81 -12.73
N VAL A 85 -11.79 -1.17 -11.95
CA VAL A 85 -10.46 -0.59 -12.13
C VAL A 85 -9.83 -1.19 -13.38
N LEU A 86 -9.41 -0.32 -14.29
CA LEU A 86 -8.74 -0.73 -15.52
C LEU A 86 -7.29 -1.13 -15.20
N ASP A 87 -6.91 -2.33 -15.62
CA ASP A 87 -5.53 -2.80 -15.60
C ASP A 87 -4.68 -2.07 -16.65
N ASP A 88 -3.38 -2.29 -16.61
CA ASP A 88 -2.45 -1.59 -17.50
C ASP A 88 -2.63 -2.05 -18.95
N GLU A 89 -2.99 -3.31 -19.19
CA GLU A 89 -3.41 -3.82 -20.49
C GLU A 89 -4.63 -3.06 -21.03
N GLY A 90 -5.68 -2.92 -20.23
CA GLY A 90 -6.88 -2.17 -20.61
C GLY A 90 -6.56 -0.72 -20.91
N LYS A 91 -5.73 -0.05 -20.09
CA LYS A 91 -5.28 1.32 -20.37
C LYS A 91 -4.55 1.40 -21.71
N ASN A 92 -3.67 0.44 -22.00
CA ASN A 92 -2.93 0.39 -23.27
C ASN A 92 -3.87 0.17 -24.46
N LEU A 93 -4.88 -0.68 -24.34
CA LEU A 93 -5.86 -0.89 -25.40
C LEU A 93 -6.67 0.38 -25.70
N ILE A 94 -7.13 1.09 -24.65
CA ILE A 94 -7.82 2.37 -24.80
C ILE A 94 -6.90 3.41 -25.44
N LEU A 95 -5.65 3.52 -24.96
CA LEU A 95 -4.67 4.44 -25.52
C LEU A 95 -4.38 4.16 -27.00
N ARG A 96 -4.23 2.89 -27.38
CA ARG A 96 -4.04 2.49 -28.78
C ARG A 96 -5.25 2.84 -29.65
N LYS A 97 -6.46 2.60 -29.14
CA LYS A 97 -7.69 2.98 -29.85
C LYS A 97 -7.74 4.50 -30.09
N ILE A 98 -7.51 5.30 -29.04
CA ILE A 98 -7.50 6.76 -29.16
C ILE A 98 -6.40 7.23 -30.11
N ALA A 99 -5.20 6.65 -30.04
CA ALA A 99 -4.11 7.00 -30.94
C ALA A 99 -4.44 6.72 -32.41
N GLY A 100 -5.15 5.62 -32.71
CA GLY A 100 -5.65 5.32 -34.05
C GLY A 100 -6.78 6.25 -34.50
N ASP A 101 -7.75 6.50 -33.63
CA ASP A 101 -8.90 7.38 -33.92
C ASP A 101 -8.46 8.82 -34.29
N TYR A 102 -7.36 9.29 -33.71
CA TYR A 102 -6.79 10.64 -33.91
C TYR A 102 -5.48 10.66 -34.69
N GLU A 103 -5.10 9.56 -35.36
CA GLU A 103 -3.78 9.41 -36.01
C GLU A 103 -3.44 10.58 -36.96
N GLY A 104 -4.41 11.04 -37.76
CA GLY A 104 -4.24 12.16 -38.69
C GLY A 104 -4.07 13.54 -38.03
N GLU A 105 -4.36 13.67 -36.74
CA GLU A 105 -4.17 14.89 -35.95
C GLU A 105 -2.84 14.86 -35.15
N LEU A 106 -2.19 13.70 -35.07
CA LEU A 106 -0.94 13.53 -34.34
C LEU A 106 0.25 14.09 -35.13
N LYS A 107 0.81 15.21 -34.65
CA LYS A 107 1.90 15.93 -35.33
C LYS A 107 3.28 15.25 -35.29
N VAL A 108 3.51 14.40 -34.28
CA VAL A 108 4.83 13.75 -34.03
C VAL A 108 4.70 12.23 -33.94
N LEU A 109 3.55 11.74 -33.46
CA LEU A 109 3.29 10.32 -33.19
C LEU A 109 2.34 9.69 -34.23
N GLY A 110 1.91 10.44 -35.25
CA GLY A 110 1.12 9.89 -36.35
C GLY A 110 1.96 8.95 -37.19
N GLY A 111 1.40 7.80 -37.59
CA GLY A 111 2.05 6.89 -38.51
C GLY A 111 2.48 7.63 -39.78
N ILE A 112 3.68 7.30 -40.28
CA ILE A 112 4.18 7.81 -41.57
C ILE A 112 3.26 7.37 -42.69
#